data_AF-A0A9Q8MTY2-F1
#
_entry.id   AF-A0A9Q8MTY2-F1
#
_cell.length_a   1.000
_cell.length_b   1.000
_cell.length_c   1.000
_cell.angle_alpha   90.00
_cell.angle_beta   90.00
_cell.angle_gamma   90.00
#
_symmetry.space_group_name_H-M   'P 1'
#
loop_
_entity.id
_entity.type
_entity.pdbx_description
1 polymer ?
#
loop_
_entity_poly.entity_id
_entity_poly.type
_entity_poly.pdbx_seq_one_letter_code
_entity_poly.pdbx_strand_id
1 'polypeptide(L)'
;MDNLKPAYNLQIATSGQFITNFDIYQNPTDTRTLIPFLNKQIKNNSLGKYIVADAGYGSESNYRFIEDKLTNHIPLIPYGTMLKENKVVNGKVMTVRS
;
A
#
# COMPACT_ATOMS: atom_id res chain seq x y z
N MET A 1 -4.49 24.11 -22.75
CA MET A 1 -5.43 24.17 -21.61
C MET A 1 -5.04 23.06 -20.67
N ASP A 2 -4.58 23.44 -19.48
CA ASP A 2 -3.95 22.55 -18.51
C ASP A 2 -4.99 21.63 -17.87
N ASN A 3 -4.75 20.33 -17.95
CA ASN A 3 -5.56 19.32 -17.29
C ASN A 3 -5.14 19.29 -15.82
N LEU A 4 -5.80 20.10 -14.98
CA LEU A 4 -5.53 20.18 -13.55
C LEU A 4 -5.88 18.81 -12.92
N LYS A 5 -4.88 17.92 -12.80
CA LYS A 5 -5.04 16.72 -11.97
C LYS A 5 -5.43 17.22 -10.58
N PRO A 6 -6.48 16.65 -9.94
CA PRO A 6 -6.81 17.03 -8.57
C PRO A 6 -5.55 16.89 -7.72
N ALA A 7 -5.25 17.91 -6.91
CA ALA A 7 -4.07 17.92 -6.02
C ALA A 7 -4.22 16.94 -4.84
N TYR A 8 -5.03 15.89 -5.01
CA TYR A 8 -5.37 14.92 -3.99
C TYR A 8 -5.31 13.51 -4.56
N ASN A 9 -4.65 12.61 -3.83
CA ASN A 9 -4.61 11.19 -4.11
C ASN A 9 -5.50 10.46 -3.11
N LEU A 10 -6.52 9.75 -3.60
CA LEU A 10 -7.43 8.93 -2.79
C LEU A 10 -6.85 7.54 -2.62
N GLN A 11 -6.48 7.17 -1.40
CA GLN A 11 -5.99 5.84 -1.08
C GLN A 11 -7.15 4.95 -0.64
N ILE A 12 -7.25 3.76 -1.20
CA ILE A 12 -8.27 2.77 -0.85
C ILE A 12 -7.59 1.45 -0.50
N ALA A 13 -7.97 0.88 0.65
CA ALA A 13 -7.62 -0.48 1.01
C ALA A 13 -8.81 -1.41 0.81
N THR A 14 -8.54 -2.55 0.19
CA THR A 14 -9.52 -3.62 0.03
C THR A 14 -8.99 -4.93 0.62
N SER A 15 -9.90 -5.76 1.12
CA SER A 15 -9.61 -7.12 1.56
C SER A 15 -10.79 -8.01 1.20
N GLY A 16 -10.54 -9.09 0.46
CA GLY A 16 -11.60 -10.03 0.06
C GLY A 16 -12.76 -9.38 -0.69
N GLN A 17 -12.47 -8.47 -1.63
CA GLN A 17 -13.44 -7.68 -2.42
C GLN A 17 -14.20 -6.57 -1.66
N PHE A 18 -13.98 -6.42 -0.35
CA PHE A 18 -14.58 -5.34 0.44
C PHE A 18 -13.60 -4.19 0.64
N ILE A 19 -14.10 -2.96 0.62
CA ILE A 19 -13.33 -1.78 1.06
C ILE A 19 -13.23 -1.84 2.58
N THR A 20 -12.00 -1.83 3.11
CA THR A 20 -11.78 -1.84 4.56
C THR A 20 -11.49 -0.45 5.08
N ASN A 21 -10.69 0.34 4.34
CA ASN A 21 -10.30 1.70 4.72
C ASN A 21 -10.12 2.57 3.47
N PHE A 22 -10.24 3.88 3.64
CA PHE A 22 -9.88 4.87 2.63
C PHE A 22 -9.31 6.12 3.30
N ASP A 23 -8.57 6.93 2.56
CA ASP A 23 -7.97 8.16 3.06
C ASP A 23 -7.54 9.09 1.92
N ILE A 24 -7.51 10.40 2.16
CA ILE A 24 -7.22 11.40 1.11
C ILE A 24 -5.92 12.12 1.45
N TYR A 25 -5.00 12.18 0.50
CA TYR A 25 -3.70 12.82 0.67
C TYR A 25 -3.53 13.98 -0.30
N GLN A 26 -3.02 15.13 0.17
CA GLN A 26 -2.67 16.27 -0.69
C GLN A 26 -1.41 16.04 -1.55
N ASN A 27 -0.74 14.91 -1.38
CA ASN A 27 0.47 14.59 -2.14
C ASN A 27 0.08 13.99 -3.49
N PRO A 28 0.63 14.48 -4.62
CA PRO A 28 0.34 13.94 -5.94
C PRO A 28 1.06 12.61 -6.24
N THR A 29 1.97 12.16 -5.36
CA THR A 29 2.77 10.94 -5.56
C THR A 29 2.50 9.89 -4.49
N ASP A 30 2.07 8.72 -4.92
CA ASP A 30 1.65 7.59 -4.09
C ASP A 30 2.77 6.99 -3.23
N THR A 31 4.02 7.11 -3.69
CA THR A 31 5.18 6.61 -2.95
C THR A 31 5.26 7.19 -1.54
N ARG A 32 4.81 8.43 -1.33
CA ARG A 32 4.83 9.12 -0.03
C ARG A 32 3.59 8.87 0.83
N THR A 33 2.53 8.28 0.28
CA THR A 33 1.24 8.11 0.98
C THR A 33 1.12 6.75 1.66
N LEU A 34 1.86 5.73 1.20
CA LEU A 34 1.75 4.36 1.74
C LEU A 34 2.06 4.27 3.23
N ILE A 35 3.20 4.79 3.69
CA ILE A 35 3.60 4.70 5.10
C ILE A 35 2.58 5.42 6.01
N PRO A 36 2.19 6.68 5.73
CA PRO A 36 1.09 7.33 6.47
C PRO A 36 -0.20 6.50 6.50
N PHE A 37 -0.57 5.89 5.37
CA PHE A 37 -1.78 5.08 5.24
C PHE A 37 -1.72 3.80 6.07
N LEU A 38 -0.61 3.06 5.98
CA LEU A 38 -0.37 1.85 6.79
C LEU A 38 -0.36 2.18 8.28
N ASN A 39 0.25 3.29 8.71
CA ASN A 39 0.25 3.70 10.11
C ASN A 39 -1.16 3.92 10.68
N LYS A 40 -2.09 4.46 9.89
CA LYS A 40 -3.50 4.57 10.30
C LYS A 40 -4.16 3.20 10.41
N GLN A 41 -3.83 2.26 9.52
CA GLN A 41 -4.36 0.89 9.55
C GLN A 41 -3.81 0.07 10.73
N ILE A 42 -2.54 0.29 11.13
CA ILE A 42 -1.96 -0.33 12.33
C ILE A 42 -2.79 0.05 13.56
N LYS A 43 -3.13 1.33 13.71
CA LYS A 43 -3.96 1.82 14.84
C LYS A 43 -5.34 1.16 14.89
N ASN A 44 -5.89 0.79 13.73
CA ASN A 44 -7.19 0.15 13.61
C ASN A 44 -7.09 -1.39 13.62
N ASN A 45 -5.89 -1.96 13.80
CA ASN A 45 -5.60 -3.39 13.72
C ASN A 45 -6.19 -4.07 12.46
N SER A 46 -6.21 -3.35 11.33
CA SER A 46 -6.92 -3.75 10.12
C SER A 46 -6.01 -4.37 9.05
N LEU A 47 -4.69 -4.38 9.26
CA LEU A 47 -3.70 -4.89 8.31
C LEU A 47 -3.89 -6.38 7.98
N GLY A 48 -3.75 -6.72 6.70
CA GLY A 48 -3.67 -8.11 6.23
C GLY A 48 -2.24 -8.65 6.31
N LYS A 49 -2.08 -9.98 6.35
CA LYS A 49 -0.78 -10.65 6.31
C LYS A 49 0.02 -10.27 5.05
N TYR A 50 -0.66 -10.05 3.94
CA TYR A 50 -0.03 -9.62 2.69
C TYR A 50 -0.49 -8.21 2.36
N ILE A 51 0.48 -7.33 2.12
CA ILE A 51 0.25 -5.94 1.72
C ILE A 51 0.63 -5.83 0.25
N VAL A 52 -0.38 -5.80 -0.60
CA VAL A 52 -0.26 -5.67 -2.06
C VAL A 52 -0.46 -4.20 -2.41
N ALA A 53 0.41 -3.63 -3.24
CA ALA A 53 0.22 -2.28 -3.76
C ALA A 53 0.78 -2.17 -5.18
N ASP A 54 0.29 -1.20 -5.94
CA ASP A 54 0.74 -0.95 -7.31
C ASP A 54 2.19 -0.44 -7.38
N ALA A 55 2.79 -0.47 -8.57
CA ALA A 55 4.19 -0.05 -8.78
C ALA A 55 4.47 1.41 -8.36
N GLY A 56 3.45 2.28 -8.35
CA GLY A 56 3.58 3.66 -7.88
C GLY A 56 3.96 3.78 -6.39
N TYR A 57 3.73 2.72 -5.61
CA TYR A 57 4.14 2.61 -4.22
C TYR A 57 5.52 1.99 -4.03
N GLY A 58 6.14 1.47 -5.09
CA GLY A 58 7.45 0.82 -5.05
C GLY A 58 8.56 1.81 -4.70
N SER A 59 9.11 1.72 -3.50
CA SER A 59 10.34 2.42 -3.10
C SER A 59 11.05 1.67 -1.99
N GLU A 60 12.38 1.74 -1.94
CA GLU A 60 13.18 1.11 -0.88
C GLU A 60 12.68 1.48 0.53
N SER A 61 12.33 2.75 0.75
CA SER A 61 11.77 3.22 2.03
C SER A 61 10.48 2.50 2.42
N ASN A 62 9.59 2.25 1.45
CA ASN A 62 8.33 1.55 1.70
C ASN A 62 8.54 0.06 2.01
N TYR A 63 9.49 -0.61 1.34
CA TYR A 63 9.82 -2.00 1.67
C TYR A 63 10.44 -2.12 3.05
N ARG A 64 11.48 -1.32 3.34
CA ARG A 64 12.15 -1.36 4.64
C ARG A 64 11.19 -1.05 5.78
N PHE A 65 10.26 -0.12 5.58
CA PHE A 65 9.24 0.13 6.58
C PHE A 65 8.42 -1.13 6.90
N ILE A 66 7.96 -1.87 5.89
CA ILE A 66 7.16 -3.08 6.11
C ILE A 66 8.03 -4.20 6.70
N GLU A 67 9.24 -4.42 6.20
CA GLU A 67 10.13 -5.48 6.72
C GLU A 67 10.60 -5.21 8.16
N ASP A 68 10.96 -3.96 8.50
CA ASP A 68 11.51 -3.60 9.81
C ASP A 68 10.43 -3.35 10.87
N LYS A 69 9.27 -2.78 10.48
CA LYS A 69 8.22 -2.36 11.43
C LYS A 69 7.00 -3.26 11.42
N LEU A 70 6.76 -4.00 10.35
CA LEU A 70 5.60 -4.86 10.16
C LEU A 70 6.06 -6.31 9.93
N THR A 71 6.87 -6.84 10.85
CA THR A 71 7.54 -8.15 10.73
C THR A 71 6.62 -9.35 10.45
N ASN A 72 5.33 -9.25 10.80
CA ASN A 72 4.30 -10.26 10.52
C ASN A 72 3.59 -10.08 9.16
N HIS A 73 4.01 -9.10 8.38
CA HIS A 73 3.39 -8.71 7.12
C HIS A 73 4.40 -8.86 5.96
N ILE A 74 3.88 -9.25 4.81
CA ILE A 74 4.69 -9.52 3.61
C ILE A 74 4.35 -8.48 2.55
N PRO A 75 5.32 -7.62 2.14
CA PRO A 75 5.10 -6.67 1.07
C PRO A 75 5.13 -7.37 -0.29
N LEU A 76 4.08 -7.17 -1.08
CA LEU A 76 3.93 -7.60 -2.47
C LEU A 76 3.70 -6.37 -3.35
N ILE A 77 4.73 -5.53 -3.40
CA ILE A 77 4.76 -4.32 -4.22
C ILE A 77 5.72 -4.62 -5.39
N PRO A 78 5.53 -4.08 -6.59
CA PRO A 78 6.55 -4.12 -7.64
C PRO A 78 7.60 -3.02 -7.43
N TYR A 79 8.89 -3.36 -7.41
CA TYR A 79 10.01 -2.41 -7.35
C TYR A 79 11.32 -3.00 -7.91
N GLY A 80 11.88 -2.36 -8.95
CA GLY A 80 13.14 -2.77 -9.57
C GLY A 80 13.13 -4.22 -10.09
N THR A 81 14.24 -4.95 -9.89
CA THR A 81 14.38 -6.40 -10.17
C THR A 81 13.72 -7.28 -9.12
N MET A 82 13.14 -6.70 -8.07
CA MET A 82 12.57 -7.42 -6.95
C MET A 82 11.10 -7.79 -7.24
N LEU A 83 10.90 -8.61 -8.27
CA LEU A 83 9.65 -9.35 -8.43
C LEU A 83 9.71 -10.53 -7.46
N LYS A 84 9.19 -10.35 -6.23
CA LYS A 84 8.93 -11.52 -5.38
C LYS A 84 7.88 -12.35 -6.13
N GLU A 85 8.35 -13.49 -6.63
CA GLU A 85 7.59 -14.50 -7.37
C GLU A 85 6.22 -14.71 -6.72
N ASN A 86 5.16 -14.81 -7.53
CA ASN A 86 3.77 -14.97 -7.10
C ASN A 86 3.62 -16.25 -6.25
N LYS A 87 3.94 -16.17 -4.96
CA LYS A 87 3.67 -17.24 -4.01
C LYS A 87 2.16 -17.34 -3.86
N VAL A 88 1.64 -18.56 -3.87
CA VAL A 88 0.24 -18.82 -3.48
C VAL A 88 0.02 -18.17 -2.11
N VAL A 89 -0.82 -17.14 -2.12
CA VAL A 89 -0.99 -16.22 -1.00
C VAL A 89 -1.96 -16.85 -0.01
N ASN A 90 -1.44 -17.50 1.04
CA ASN A 90 -2.28 -18.17 2.05
C ASN A 90 -2.39 -17.30 3.32
N GLY A 91 -3.49 -16.53 3.41
CA GLY A 91 -3.80 -15.60 4.49
C GLY A 91 -4.54 -14.34 4.02
N LYS A 92 -4.96 -13.48 4.96
CA LYS A 92 -5.69 -12.24 4.65
C LYS A 92 -4.82 -11.31 3.79
N VAL A 93 -5.30 -11.01 2.59
CA VAL A 93 -4.66 -10.06 1.66
C VAL A 93 -5.31 -8.69 1.82
N MET A 94 -4.48 -7.67 1.93
CA MET A 94 -4.87 -6.27 1.82
C MET A 94 -4.25 -5.70 0.54
N THR A 95 -5.06 -5.03 -0.28
CA THR A 95 -4.61 -4.36 -1.50
C THR A 95 -4.83 -2.86 -1.37
N VAL A 96 -3.79 -2.08 -1.63
CA VAL A 96 -3.78 -0.60 -1.58
C VAL A 96 -3.71 -0.04 -3.00
N ARG A 97 -4.60 0.91 -3.31
CA ARG A 97 -4.71 1.57 -4.63
C ARG A 97 -4.97 3.07 -4.47
N SER A 98 -4.50 3.86 -5.45
CA SER A 98 -4.70 5.32 -5.57
C SER A 98 -5.80 5.70 -6.56
#